data_AF-D8G5W8-F1
#
_entry.id   AF-D8G5W8-F1
#
_cell.length_a   1.000
_cell.length_b   1.000
_cell.length_c   1.000
_cell.angle_alpha   90.00
_cell.angle_beta   90.00
_cell.angle_gamma   90.00
#
_symmetry.space_group_name_H-M   'P 1'
#
loop_
_entity.id
_entity.type
_entity.pdbx_description
1 polymer ?
#
loop_
_entity_poly.entity_id
_entity_poly.type
_entity_poly.pdbx_seq_one_letter_code
_entity_poly.pdbx_strand_id
1 'polypeptide(L)'
;MSEEQLHQLLGFILEKELGIPATKAASFAGHFAEVEEFLRLKAENLTNVRSIFGKRAIKFNDDEIERILVFIASGKLAPQLTIAENFLASICRDFTRRQLTMLQNLTLEKINPNPFLIRALNLETPEEVVRLNVFMSATRSIVTSMGFFIQKLLISCSESAASPPGKSGWDVIKTTSDGDRCWIQVKSGPNDMDKDQIVYWAVKIQEKFNEGDRACIGIAYGKRTNQTVTIGLLKQLLPNWQITTLIGRELWDFVSEDPEYTANLFEILRQSANQVLAQSSIYDAIEVAAQRLINEFIRKYGNGSQGVSNYIKDIF
;
A
#
# COMPACT_ATOMS: atom_id res chain seq x y z
N MET A 1 21.97 10.55 -0.46
CA MET A 1 20.74 10.22 0.25
C MET A 1 21.00 10.10 1.74
N SER A 2 20.03 10.43 2.61
CA SER A 2 20.17 10.63 4.04
C SER A 2 20.09 9.34 4.84
N GLU A 3 20.83 9.31 5.94
CA GLU A 3 20.83 8.26 6.95
C GLU A 3 19.40 8.00 7.51
N GLU A 4 18.56 9.03 7.56
CA GLU A 4 17.18 8.93 8.01
C GLU A 4 16.32 8.03 7.12
N GLN A 5 16.43 8.14 5.80
CA GLN A 5 15.68 7.25 4.90
C GLN A 5 16.13 5.80 5.01
N LEU A 6 17.42 5.56 5.21
CA LEU A 6 17.93 4.21 5.47
C LEU A 6 17.31 3.64 6.75
N HIS A 7 17.26 4.43 7.82
CA HIS A 7 16.66 4.01 9.08
C HIS A 7 15.17 3.72 8.93
N GLN A 8 14.44 4.52 8.15
CA GLN A 8 13.03 4.28 7.85
C GLN A 8 12.84 2.98 7.03
N LEU A 9 13.67 2.76 6.00
CA LEU A 9 13.68 1.54 5.20
C LEU A 9 13.90 0.30 6.07
N LEU A 10 15.00 0.28 6.82
CA LEU A 10 15.37 -0.88 7.64
C LEU A 10 14.34 -1.10 8.76
N GLY A 11 13.89 -0.03 9.41
CA GLY A 11 12.82 -0.10 10.40
C GLY A 11 11.54 -0.71 9.84
N PHE A 12 11.14 -0.29 8.63
CA PHE A 12 9.99 -0.84 7.94
C PHE A 12 10.16 -2.32 7.59
N ILE A 13 11.32 -2.73 7.05
CA ILE A 13 11.61 -4.13 6.74
C ILE A 13 11.52 -5.00 7.99
N LEU A 14 12.24 -4.61 9.05
CA LEU A 14 12.29 -5.33 10.32
C LEU A 14 10.87 -5.47 10.90
N GLU A 15 10.07 -4.42 10.85
CA GLU A 15 8.69 -4.46 11.37
C GLU A 15 7.73 -5.26 10.48
N LYS A 16 7.64 -4.91 9.20
CA LYS A 16 6.55 -5.38 8.31
C LYS A 16 6.87 -6.68 7.57
N GLU A 17 8.15 -6.95 7.30
CA GLU A 17 8.55 -8.19 6.64
C GLU A 17 9.02 -9.24 7.64
N LEU A 18 9.66 -8.82 8.73
CA LEU A 18 10.21 -9.74 9.72
C LEU A 18 9.39 -9.82 11.01
N GLY A 19 8.35 -9.01 11.20
CA GLY A 19 7.47 -9.08 12.36
C GLY A 19 8.14 -8.69 13.68
N ILE A 20 9.18 -7.85 13.63
CA ILE A 20 9.88 -7.34 14.80
C ILE A 20 9.09 -6.14 15.36
N PRO A 21 8.90 -6.01 16.68
CA PRO A 21 8.16 -4.88 17.25
C PRO A 21 8.71 -3.52 16.80
N ALA A 22 7.83 -2.59 16.44
CA ALA A 22 8.20 -1.31 15.80
C ALA A 22 9.29 -0.52 16.54
N THR A 23 9.20 -0.43 17.88
CA THR A 23 10.19 0.28 18.70
C THR A 23 11.57 -0.37 18.64
N LYS A 24 11.61 -1.71 18.64
CA LYS A 24 12.84 -2.50 18.53
C LYS A 24 13.41 -2.43 17.11
N ALA A 25 12.56 -2.48 16.09
CA ALA A 25 12.94 -2.32 14.70
C ALA A 25 13.58 -0.96 14.44
N ALA A 26 12.94 0.14 14.86
CA ALA A 26 13.47 1.49 14.72
C ALA A 26 14.80 1.67 15.47
N SER A 27 14.88 1.17 16.71
CA SER A 27 16.12 1.24 17.48
C SER A 27 17.25 0.47 16.80
N PHE A 28 16.98 -0.68 16.20
CA PHE A 28 18.01 -1.48 15.53
C PHE A 28 18.44 -0.86 14.20
N ALA A 29 17.49 -0.31 13.44
CA ALA A 29 17.76 0.37 12.18
C ALA A 29 18.74 1.54 12.33
N GLY A 30 18.68 2.26 13.46
CA GLY A 30 19.58 3.38 13.76
C GLY A 30 21.05 3.01 13.99
N HIS A 31 21.42 1.72 13.94
CA HIS A 31 22.81 1.27 14.04
C HIS A 31 23.54 1.19 12.70
N PHE A 32 22.86 1.46 11.58
CA PHE A 32 23.40 1.29 10.24
C PHE A 32 23.54 2.65 9.53
N ALA A 33 24.71 2.88 8.95
CA ALA A 33 24.96 4.02 8.07
C ALA A 33 24.77 3.64 6.59
N GLU A 34 24.95 2.35 6.25
CA GLU A 34 24.84 1.85 4.88
C GLU A 34 24.06 0.52 4.81
N VAL A 35 23.45 0.23 3.65
CA VAL A 35 22.72 -1.02 3.39
C VAL A 35 23.66 -2.24 3.50
N GLU A 36 24.89 -2.09 3.04
CA GLU A 36 25.92 -3.12 3.04
C GLU A 36 26.29 -3.59 4.44
N GLU A 37 26.26 -2.70 5.43
CA GLU A 37 26.50 -3.05 6.83
C GLU A 37 25.42 -3.99 7.36
N PHE A 38 24.16 -3.72 7.03
CA PHE A 38 23.03 -4.58 7.36
C PHE A 38 23.14 -5.94 6.67
N LEU A 39 23.52 -5.96 5.39
CA LEU A 39 23.68 -7.20 4.61
C LEU A 39 24.85 -8.08 5.09
N ARG A 40 25.81 -7.53 5.83
CA ARG A 40 26.97 -8.26 6.38
C ARG A 40 26.74 -8.85 7.77
N LEU A 41 25.56 -8.66 8.36
CA LEU A 41 25.24 -9.17 9.69
C LEU A 41 25.37 -10.70 9.77
N LYS A 42 25.97 -11.16 10.85
CA LYS A 42 26.02 -12.58 11.26
C LYS A 42 25.28 -12.76 12.59
N ALA A 43 24.96 -14.00 12.93
CA ALA A 43 24.29 -14.35 14.20
C ALA A 43 25.02 -13.75 15.43
N GLU A 44 26.35 -13.73 15.42
CA GLU A 44 27.20 -13.16 16.48
C GLU A 44 26.98 -11.65 16.67
N ASN A 45 26.71 -10.91 15.59
CA ASN A 45 26.43 -9.48 15.65
C ASN A 45 25.07 -9.21 16.30
N LEU A 46 24.09 -10.08 16.08
CA LEU A 46 22.70 -9.94 16.54
C LEU A 46 22.52 -10.33 18.01
N THR A 47 23.36 -11.23 18.53
CA THR A 47 23.32 -11.66 19.94
C THR A 47 23.93 -10.64 20.91
N ASN A 48 24.72 -9.69 20.41
CA ASN A 48 25.52 -8.75 21.21
C ASN A 48 25.35 -7.27 20.82
N VAL A 49 24.14 -6.84 20.46
CA VAL A 49 23.86 -5.41 20.19
C VAL A 49 23.96 -4.61 21.51
N ARG A 50 25.01 -3.78 21.63
CA ARG A 50 25.29 -2.97 22.82
C ARG A 50 25.06 -1.48 22.56
N SER A 51 24.69 -0.75 23.61
CA SER A 51 24.66 0.71 23.59
C SER A 51 26.07 1.29 23.75
N ILE A 52 26.20 2.60 23.53
CA ILE A 52 27.44 3.38 23.78
C ILE A 52 27.93 3.21 25.23
N PHE A 53 27.02 2.94 26.19
CA PHE A 53 27.35 2.69 27.60
C PHE A 53 27.59 1.20 27.93
N GLY A 54 27.75 0.33 26.92
CA GLY A 54 28.08 -1.08 27.08
C GLY A 54 26.95 -1.98 27.61
N LYS A 55 25.76 -1.43 27.91
CA LYS A 55 24.57 -2.24 28.25
C LYS A 55 24.02 -2.89 26.97
N ARG A 56 23.48 -4.11 27.07
CA ARG A 56 22.71 -4.72 25.95
C ARG A 56 21.58 -3.77 25.59
N ALA A 57 21.64 -3.20 24.38
CA ALA A 57 20.66 -2.25 23.89
C ALA A 57 19.44 -2.98 23.34
N ILE A 58 19.67 -4.08 22.63
CA ILE A 58 18.64 -4.83 21.92
C ILE A 58 18.92 -6.32 22.09
N LYS A 59 17.89 -7.08 22.46
CA LYS A 59 17.96 -8.55 22.58
C LYS A 59 17.04 -9.17 21.54
N PHE A 60 17.62 -9.90 20.59
CA PHE A 60 16.87 -10.77 19.68
C PHE A 60 16.77 -12.19 20.25
N ASN A 61 15.64 -12.85 20.02
CA ASN A 61 15.50 -14.30 20.23
C ASN A 61 15.97 -15.06 18.98
N ASP A 62 16.13 -16.39 19.10
CA ASP A 62 16.70 -17.20 18.02
C ASP A 62 15.85 -17.17 16.74
N ASP A 63 14.51 -17.13 16.86
CA ASP A 63 13.58 -17.00 15.74
C ASP A 63 13.69 -15.64 15.02
N GLU A 64 13.86 -14.54 15.76
CA GLU A 64 14.08 -13.21 15.18
C GLU A 64 15.43 -13.16 14.45
N ILE A 65 16.49 -13.76 15.02
CA ILE A 65 17.81 -13.85 14.41
C ILE A 65 17.73 -14.64 13.11
N GLU A 66 17.07 -15.80 13.13
CA GLU A 66 16.86 -16.62 11.94
C GLU A 66 16.11 -15.84 10.85
N ARG A 67 15.00 -15.18 11.19
CA ARG A 67 14.24 -14.35 10.24
C ARG A 67 15.09 -13.24 9.60
N ILE A 68 15.94 -12.56 10.38
CA ILE A 68 16.86 -11.54 9.85
C ILE A 68 17.86 -12.15 8.87
N LEU A 69 18.51 -13.25 9.24
CA LEU A 69 19.53 -13.90 8.41
C LEU A 69 18.92 -14.49 7.13
N VAL A 70 17.74 -15.10 7.20
CA VAL A 70 16.98 -15.58 6.04
C VAL A 70 16.62 -14.42 5.11
N PHE A 71 16.21 -13.28 5.66
CA PHE A 71 15.92 -12.10 4.85
C PHE A 71 17.16 -11.58 4.12
N ILE A 72 18.30 -11.45 4.82
CA ILE A 72 19.56 -11.03 4.22
C ILE A 72 19.95 -11.97 3.07
N ALA A 73 19.83 -13.29 3.28
CA ALA A 73 20.14 -14.29 2.27
C ALA A 73 19.14 -14.31 1.09
N SER A 74 17.94 -13.75 1.25
CA SER A 74 16.88 -13.81 0.24
C SER A 74 17.11 -12.91 -0.98
N GLY A 75 18.05 -11.95 -0.90
CA GLY A 75 18.29 -10.98 -1.98
C GLY A 75 17.16 -9.96 -2.19
N LYS A 76 16.22 -9.85 -1.23
CA LYS A 76 15.12 -8.87 -1.28
C LYS A 76 15.56 -7.42 -1.09
N LEU A 77 16.69 -7.23 -0.42
CA LEU A 77 17.38 -5.95 -0.27
C LEU A 77 18.59 -5.98 -1.20
N ALA A 78 18.59 -5.07 -2.18
CA ALA A 78 19.49 -5.11 -3.33
C ALA A 78 20.46 -3.91 -3.26
N PRO A 79 21.77 -4.13 -3.06
CA PRO A 79 22.75 -3.03 -2.91
C PRO A 79 22.93 -2.20 -4.19
N GLN A 80 22.58 -2.75 -5.35
CA GLN A 80 22.58 -2.02 -6.63
C GLN A 80 21.41 -1.05 -6.78
N LEU A 81 20.36 -1.18 -5.96
CA LEU A 81 19.23 -0.26 -5.93
C LEU A 81 19.50 0.85 -4.92
N THR A 82 18.97 2.03 -5.19
CA THR A 82 18.94 3.12 -4.22
C THR A 82 18.11 2.74 -2.99
N ILE A 83 18.32 3.43 -1.86
CA ILE A 83 17.48 3.32 -0.65
C ILE A 83 15.98 3.51 -1.00
N ALA A 84 15.64 4.54 -1.78
CA ALA A 84 14.27 4.81 -2.21
C ALA A 84 13.65 3.63 -2.98
N GLU A 85 14.39 3.05 -3.94
CA GLU A 85 13.94 1.88 -4.70
C GLU A 85 13.80 0.63 -3.83
N ASN A 86 14.74 0.39 -2.91
CA ASN A 86 14.64 -0.70 -1.93
C ASN A 86 13.44 -0.52 -0.99
N PHE A 87 13.13 0.71 -0.62
CA PHE A 87 11.98 1.03 0.22
C PHE A 87 10.67 0.79 -0.51
N LEU A 88 10.59 1.28 -1.75
CA LEU A 88 9.48 0.99 -2.63
C LEU A 88 9.24 -0.52 -2.79
N ALA A 89 10.31 -1.28 -3.00
CA ALA A 89 10.25 -2.73 -3.11
C ALA A 89 9.66 -3.38 -1.84
N SER A 90 10.13 -2.95 -0.66
CA SER A 90 9.61 -3.45 0.62
C SER A 90 8.14 -3.10 0.85
N ILE A 91 7.73 -1.86 0.53
CA ILE A 91 6.33 -1.42 0.62
C ILE A 91 5.44 -2.28 -0.29
N CYS A 92 5.89 -2.59 -1.50
CA CYS A 92 5.17 -3.45 -2.44
C CYS A 92 5.04 -4.90 -1.94
N ARG A 93 6.11 -5.47 -1.36
CA ARG A 93 6.06 -6.81 -0.77
C ARG A 93 5.10 -6.89 0.41
N ASP A 94 5.13 -5.91 1.31
CA ASP A 94 4.18 -5.80 2.43
C ASP A 94 2.74 -5.72 1.92
N PHE A 95 2.48 -4.85 0.94
CA PHE A 95 1.15 -4.72 0.32
C PHE A 95 0.67 -6.06 -0.26
N THR A 96 1.48 -6.71 -1.10
CA THR A 96 1.14 -7.98 -1.74
C THR A 96 0.88 -9.09 -0.72
N ARG A 97 1.73 -9.18 0.32
CA ARG A 97 1.58 -10.17 1.40
C ARG A 97 0.28 -9.98 2.16
N ARG A 98 -0.11 -8.72 2.46
CA ARG A 98 -1.38 -8.44 3.12
C ARG A 98 -2.58 -8.89 2.30
N GLN A 99 -2.55 -8.74 0.98
CA GLN A 99 -3.63 -9.22 0.11
C GLN A 99 -3.72 -10.76 0.17
N LEU A 100 -2.59 -11.47 0.11
CA LEU A 100 -2.57 -12.93 0.28
C LEU A 100 -3.12 -13.36 1.64
N THR A 101 -2.68 -12.72 2.73
CA THR A 101 -3.15 -13.02 4.08
C THR A 101 -4.65 -12.76 4.23
N MET A 102 -5.17 -11.70 3.61
CA MET A 102 -6.61 -11.42 3.58
C MET A 102 -7.38 -12.55 2.90
N LEU A 103 -6.94 -13.00 1.71
CA LEU A 103 -7.58 -14.09 0.96
C LEU A 103 -7.49 -15.42 1.72
N GLN A 104 -6.34 -15.71 2.32
CA GLN A 104 -6.14 -16.89 3.16
C GLN A 104 -7.10 -16.91 4.36
N ASN A 105 -7.43 -15.75 4.92
CA ASN A 105 -8.30 -15.60 6.07
C ASN A 105 -9.77 -15.31 5.72
N LEU A 106 -10.14 -15.34 4.44
CA LEU A 106 -11.50 -15.12 3.98
C LEU A 106 -12.39 -16.33 4.35
N THR A 107 -13.57 -16.06 4.89
CA THR A 107 -14.58 -17.07 5.31
C THR A 107 -15.94 -16.77 4.67
N LEU A 108 -16.88 -17.72 4.72
CA LEU A 108 -18.24 -17.50 4.22
C LEU A 108 -18.95 -16.33 4.91
N GLU A 109 -18.70 -16.14 6.21
CA GLU A 109 -19.26 -15.03 6.99
C GLU A 109 -18.68 -13.68 6.53
N LYS A 110 -17.40 -13.64 6.13
CA LYS A 110 -16.72 -12.41 5.72
C LYS A 110 -17.10 -11.95 4.32
N ILE A 111 -17.46 -12.87 3.41
CA ILE A 111 -17.89 -12.50 2.06
C ILE A 111 -19.33 -11.93 2.02
N ASN A 112 -20.12 -12.18 3.08
CA ASN A 112 -21.45 -11.63 3.32
C ASN A 112 -22.35 -11.41 2.05
N PRO A 113 -22.65 -12.49 1.28
CA PRO A 113 -23.53 -12.40 0.12
C PRO A 113 -24.88 -11.75 0.43
N ASN A 114 -25.29 -10.80 -0.40
CA ASN A 114 -26.57 -10.13 -0.26
C ASN A 114 -27.70 -10.99 -0.90
N PRO A 115 -28.72 -11.45 -0.13
CA PRO A 115 -29.77 -12.32 -0.65
C PRO A 115 -30.61 -11.67 -1.75
N PHE A 116 -30.78 -10.34 -1.73
CA PHE A 116 -31.43 -9.61 -2.81
C PHE A 116 -30.61 -9.66 -4.10
N LEU A 117 -29.28 -9.52 -4.02
CA LEU A 117 -28.41 -9.65 -5.19
C LEU A 117 -28.35 -11.07 -5.73
N ILE A 118 -28.34 -12.08 -4.85
CA ILE A 118 -28.39 -13.49 -5.26
C ILE A 118 -29.62 -13.73 -6.14
N ARG A 119 -30.80 -13.27 -5.70
CA ARG A 119 -32.04 -13.43 -6.47
C ARG A 119 -32.12 -12.52 -7.68
N ALA A 120 -31.77 -11.24 -7.55
CA ALA A 120 -31.88 -10.26 -8.64
C ALA A 120 -30.91 -10.52 -9.79
N LEU A 121 -29.75 -11.13 -9.51
CA LEU A 121 -28.75 -11.48 -10.52
C LEU A 121 -28.87 -12.94 -11.00
N ASN A 122 -29.91 -13.66 -10.57
CA ASN A 122 -30.16 -15.05 -10.91
C ASN A 122 -28.98 -15.99 -10.62
N LEU A 123 -28.39 -15.90 -9.43
CA LEU A 123 -27.32 -16.81 -9.00
C LEU A 123 -27.97 -18.08 -8.41
N GLU A 124 -27.81 -19.20 -9.10
CA GLU A 124 -28.53 -20.45 -8.80
C GLU A 124 -27.63 -21.53 -8.20
N THR A 125 -26.31 -21.38 -8.28
CA THR A 125 -25.36 -22.37 -7.79
C THR A 125 -24.45 -21.80 -6.69
N PRO A 126 -23.92 -22.66 -5.78
CA PRO A 126 -22.90 -22.24 -4.82
C PRO A 126 -21.67 -21.59 -5.48
N GLU A 127 -21.27 -22.07 -6.66
CA GLU A 127 -20.14 -21.50 -7.39
C GLU A 127 -20.41 -20.04 -7.79
N GLU A 128 -21.54 -19.75 -8.42
CA GLU A 128 -21.91 -18.39 -8.82
C GLU A 128 -21.98 -17.44 -7.62
N VAL A 129 -22.64 -17.87 -6.54
CA VAL A 129 -22.80 -17.07 -5.32
C VAL A 129 -21.45 -16.80 -4.67
N VAL A 130 -20.67 -17.85 -4.40
CA VAL A 130 -19.41 -17.70 -3.65
C VAL A 130 -18.36 -16.98 -4.49
N ARG A 131 -18.16 -17.38 -5.75
CA ARG A 131 -17.12 -16.80 -6.60
C ARG A 131 -17.32 -15.32 -6.79
N LEU A 132 -18.53 -14.87 -7.14
CA LEU A 132 -18.85 -13.46 -7.28
C LEU A 132 -18.53 -12.67 -6.00
N ASN A 133 -18.96 -13.16 -4.84
CA ASN A 133 -18.77 -12.45 -3.58
C ASN A 133 -17.31 -12.46 -3.12
N VAL A 134 -16.54 -13.50 -3.43
CA VAL A 134 -15.09 -13.55 -3.19
C VAL A 134 -14.38 -12.50 -4.04
N PHE A 135 -14.68 -12.40 -5.34
CA PHE A 135 -14.13 -11.35 -6.21
C PHE A 135 -14.49 -9.95 -5.74
N MET A 136 -15.75 -9.72 -5.35
CA MET A 136 -16.21 -8.43 -4.81
C MET A 136 -15.47 -8.08 -3.50
N SER A 137 -15.31 -9.04 -2.60
CA SER A 137 -14.62 -8.86 -1.32
C SER A 137 -13.14 -8.55 -1.52
N ALA A 138 -12.47 -9.33 -2.37
CA ALA A 138 -11.06 -9.12 -2.72
C ALA A 138 -10.84 -7.75 -3.35
N THR A 139 -11.65 -7.39 -4.37
CA THR A 139 -11.55 -6.10 -5.05
C THR A 139 -11.73 -4.95 -4.07
N ARG A 140 -12.75 -5.00 -3.21
CA ARG A 140 -13.00 -3.95 -2.20
C ARG A 140 -11.80 -3.78 -1.26
N SER A 141 -11.25 -4.89 -0.77
CA SER A 141 -10.09 -4.85 0.12
C SER A 141 -8.84 -4.28 -0.57
N ILE A 142 -8.58 -4.68 -1.81
CA ILE A 142 -7.45 -4.20 -2.60
C ILE A 142 -7.58 -2.68 -2.84
N VAL A 143 -8.73 -2.20 -3.34
CA VAL A 143 -8.91 -0.77 -3.63
C VAL A 143 -8.90 0.10 -2.37
N THR A 144 -9.45 -0.38 -1.25
CA THR A 144 -9.39 0.35 0.02
C THR A 144 -7.95 0.45 0.54
N SER A 145 -7.16 -0.62 0.44
CA SER A 145 -5.76 -0.60 0.88
C SER A 145 -4.83 0.13 -0.10
N MET A 146 -5.25 0.31 -1.35
CA MET A 146 -4.48 1.03 -2.38
C MET A 146 -4.20 2.48 -2.02
N GLY A 147 -5.13 3.20 -1.37
CA GLY A 147 -4.92 4.59 -0.98
C GLY A 147 -3.70 4.77 -0.06
N PHE A 148 -3.64 3.98 1.01
CA PHE A 148 -2.49 3.98 1.93
C PHE A 148 -1.21 3.47 1.27
N PHE A 149 -1.33 2.53 0.34
CA PHE A 149 -0.18 2.03 -0.42
C PHE A 149 0.44 3.14 -1.28
N ILE A 150 -0.37 3.85 -2.07
CA ILE A 150 0.09 4.96 -2.91
C ILE A 150 0.72 6.08 -2.07
N GLN A 151 0.10 6.45 -0.94
CA GLN A 151 0.67 7.48 -0.05
C GLN A 151 2.09 7.09 0.41
N LYS A 152 2.29 5.84 0.83
CA LYS A 152 3.61 5.35 1.22
C LYS A 152 4.60 5.36 0.06
N LEU A 153 4.16 4.97 -1.14
CA LEU A 153 5.01 5.04 -2.33
C LEU A 153 5.49 6.47 -2.56
N LEU A 154 4.58 7.45 -2.57
CA LEU A 154 4.92 8.87 -2.78
C LEU A 154 5.92 9.39 -1.75
N ILE A 155 5.74 9.06 -0.47
CA ILE A 155 6.67 9.46 0.59
C ILE A 155 8.04 8.79 0.40
N SER A 156 8.08 7.52 -0.05
CA SER A 156 9.34 6.82 -0.30
C SER A 156 10.06 7.26 -1.58
N CYS A 157 9.44 8.05 -2.46
CA CYS A 157 10.02 8.46 -3.73
C CYS A 157 11.21 9.42 -3.58
N SER A 158 11.24 10.23 -2.52
CA SER A 158 12.19 11.33 -2.38
C SER A 158 12.38 11.70 -0.91
N GLU A 159 13.56 12.17 -0.54
CA GLU A 159 13.87 12.63 0.83
C GLU A 159 13.07 13.83 1.28
N SER A 160 12.79 14.72 0.35
CA SER A 160 11.99 15.90 0.63
C SER A 160 10.49 15.62 0.61
N ALA A 161 10.06 14.36 0.45
CA ALA A 161 8.67 13.94 0.60
C ALA A 161 8.45 13.32 1.98
N ALA A 162 7.43 13.79 2.71
CA ALA A 162 7.18 13.37 4.08
C ALA A 162 5.67 13.27 4.38
N SER A 163 5.36 12.53 5.45
CA SER A 163 4.03 12.58 6.05
C SER A 163 3.80 13.96 6.69
N PRO A 164 2.63 14.59 6.49
CA PRO A 164 2.30 15.82 7.17
C PRO A 164 2.27 15.66 8.70
N PRO A 165 2.63 16.70 9.48
CA PRO A 165 2.58 16.63 10.93
C PRO A 165 1.13 16.61 11.43
N GLY A 166 0.87 15.75 12.43
CA GLY A 166 -0.43 15.68 13.11
C GLY A 166 -1.60 15.27 12.20
N LYS A 167 -2.82 15.59 12.63
CA LYS A 167 -4.05 15.31 11.87
C LYS A 167 -4.41 16.47 10.93
N SER A 168 -3.50 16.78 10.00
CA SER A 168 -3.67 17.91 9.08
C SER A 168 -4.74 17.68 7.99
N GLY A 169 -5.10 16.43 7.75
CA GLY A 169 -6.00 16.02 6.67
C GLY A 169 -5.31 15.82 5.32
N TRP A 170 -4.09 16.37 5.14
CA TRP A 170 -3.25 16.18 3.96
C TRP A 170 -2.54 14.82 4.00
N ASP A 171 -2.11 14.33 2.83
CA ASP A 171 -1.47 13.01 2.71
C ASP A 171 0.06 13.08 2.58
N VAL A 172 0.59 14.10 1.87
CA VAL A 172 2.02 14.26 1.60
C VAL A 172 2.43 15.73 1.68
N ILE A 173 3.63 16.01 2.20
CA ILE A 173 4.33 17.29 2.01
C ILE A 173 5.57 17.02 1.15
N LYS A 174 5.77 17.82 0.11
CA LYS A 174 6.99 17.84 -0.71
C LYS A 174 7.66 19.20 -0.58
N THR A 175 8.93 19.24 -0.20
CA THR A 175 9.77 20.43 -0.35
C THR A 175 10.56 20.31 -1.65
N THR A 176 10.39 21.26 -2.57
CA THR A 176 11.11 21.23 -3.85
C THR A 176 12.57 21.66 -3.67
N SER A 177 13.40 21.40 -4.68
CA SER A 177 14.78 21.90 -4.75
C SER A 177 14.90 23.42 -4.56
N ASP A 178 13.88 24.18 -4.94
CA ASP A 178 13.82 25.64 -4.81
C ASP A 178 13.42 26.10 -3.39
N GLY A 179 13.11 25.17 -2.49
CA GLY A 179 12.70 25.44 -1.12
C GLY A 179 11.19 25.61 -0.92
N ASP A 180 10.39 25.53 -1.98
CA ASP A 180 8.93 25.65 -1.89
C ASP A 180 8.32 24.42 -1.22
N ARG A 181 7.45 24.65 -0.24
CA ARG A 181 6.68 23.58 0.40
C ARG A 181 5.33 23.39 -0.28
N CYS A 182 5.04 22.16 -0.69
CA CYS A 182 3.79 21.78 -1.33
C CYS A 182 3.04 20.71 -0.53
N TRP A 183 1.79 20.99 -0.16
CA TRP A 183 0.90 20.06 0.51
C TRP A 183 0.01 19.35 -0.51
N ILE A 184 -0.01 18.02 -0.48
CA ILE A 184 -0.67 17.22 -1.50
C ILE A 184 -1.73 16.34 -0.83
N GLN A 185 -2.97 16.49 -1.28
CA GLN A 185 -4.02 15.51 -1.00
C GLN A 185 -4.04 14.48 -2.11
N VAL A 186 -3.87 13.22 -1.77
CA VAL A 186 -3.77 12.14 -2.75
C VAL A 186 -5.13 11.47 -2.95
N LYS A 187 -5.42 11.15 -4.20
CA LYS A 187 -6.53 10.30 -4.64
C LYS A 187 -5.96 9.18 -5.49
N SER A 188 -6.54 7.99 -5.34
CA SER A 188 -6.03 6.82 -6.05
C SER A 188 -6.27 6.99 -7.54
N GLY A 189 -7.44 7.51 -7.96
CA GLY A 189 -7.80 7.61 -9.37
C GLY A 189 -8.74 8.75 -9.74
N PRO A 190 -9.03 8.89 -11.05
CA PRO A 190 -9.79 10.01 -11.61
C PRO A 190 -11.32 9.85 -11.45
N ASN A 191 -11.80 8.93 -10.61
CA ASN A 191 -13.23 8.76 -10.29
C ASN A 191 -13.49 8.79 -8.77
N ASP A 192 -12.52 9.24 -7.98
CA ASP A 192 -12.53 9.08 -6.52
C ASP A 192 -13.20 10.25 -5.78
N MET A 193 -13.49 11.36 -6.46
CA MET A 193 -14.02 12.56 -5.80
C MET A 193 -15.38 12.98 -6.31
N ASP A 194 -16.26 13.29 -5.35
CA ASP A 194 -17.54 13.97 -5.57
C ASP A 194 -17.41 15.50 -5.47
N LYS A 195 -18.53 16.19 -5.68
CA LYS A 195 -18.64 17.66 -5.65
C LYS A 195 -18.24 18.24 -4.29
N ASP A 196 -18.71 17.65 -3.21
CA ASP A 196 -18.56 18.22 -1.86
C ASP A 196 -17.10 18.12 -1.41
N GLN A 197 -16.45 17.01 -1.75
CA GLN A 197 -15.02 16.83 -1.53
C GLN A 197 -14.19 17.86 -2.30
N ILE A 198 -14.53 18.15 -3.56
CA ILE A 198 -13.79 19.14 -4.36
C ILE A 198 -13.96 20.55 -3.79
N VAL A 199 -15.18 20.93 -3.40
CA VAL A 199 -15.46 22.24 -2.76
C VAL A 199 -14.69 22.36 -1.45
N TYR A 200 -14.67 21.30 -0.63
CA TYR A 200 -13.89 21.28 0.61
C TYR A 200 -12.40 21.48 0.35
N TRP A 201 -11.82 20.75 -0.60
CA TRP A 201 -10.39 20.84 -0.91
C TRP A 201 -9.99 22.17 -1.56
N ALA A 202 -10.89 22.81 -2.32
CA ALA A 202 -10.65 24.16 -2.83
C ALA A 202 -10.40 25.16 -1.69
N VAL A 203 -11.18 25.08 -0.60
CA VAL A 203 -10.97 25.91 0.60
C VAL A 203 -9.63 25.58 1.27
N LYS A 204 -9.32 24.29 1.45
CA LYS A 204 -8.05 23.86 2.09
C LYS A 204 -6.80 24.25 1.31
N ILE A 205 -6.86 24.19 -0.02
CA ILE A 205 -5.78 24.65 -0.88
C ILE A 205 -5.57 26.16 -0.69
N GLN A 206 -6.65 26.94 -0.66
CA GLN A 206 -6.57 28.38 -0.46
C GLN A 206 -6.03 28.76 0.93
N GLU A 207 -6.37 28.01 1.98
CA GLU A 207 -5.77 28.18 3.32
C GLU A 207 -4.24 28.08 3.24
N LYS A 208 -3.70 27.08 2.54
CA LYS A 208 -2.25 26.89 2.38
C LYS A 208 -1.59 27.97 1.53
N PHE A 209 -2.26 28.43 0.48
CA PHE A 209 -1.79 29.60 -0.27
C PHE A 209 -1.67 30.85 0.61
N ASN A 210 -2.63 31.07 1.52
CA ASN A 210 -2.59 32.20 2.44
C ASN A 210 -1.47 32.07 3.50
N GLU A 211 -1.03 30.85 3.80
CA GLU A 211 0.13 30.55 4.66
C GLU A 211 1.48 30.74 3.93
N GLY A 212 1.46 30.98 2.62
CA GLY A 212 2.66 31.10 1.78
C GLY A 212 3.17 29.78 1.20
N ASP A 213 2.46 28.68 1.43
CA ASP A 213 2.79 27.36 0.88
C ASP A 213 2.05 27.11 -0.44
N ARG A 214 2.49 26.11 -1.20
CA ARG A 214 1.72 25.52 -2.31
C ARG A 214 0.81 24.40 -1.80
N ALA A 215 -0.29 24.15 -2.49
CA ALA A 215 -1.13 23.00 -2.21
C ALA A 215 -1.88 22.51 -3.47
N CYS A 216 -2.08 21.20 -3.57
CA CYS A 216 -2.74 20.60 -4.73
C CYS A 216 -3.43 19.26 -4.41
N ILE A 217 -4.28 18.81 -5.34
CA ILE A 217 -4.81 17.45 -5.38
C ILE A 217 -3.93 16.61 -6.33
N GLY A 218 -3.31 15.56 -5.80
CA GLY A 218 -2.60 14.56 -6.59
C GLY A 218 -3.51 13.38 -6.93
N ILE A 219 -3.60 13.00 -8.21
CA ILE A 219 -4.29 11.81 -8.68
C ILE A 219 -3.25 10.82 -9.18
N ALA A 220 -3.12 9.65 -8.55
CA ALA A 220 -1.98 8.75 -8.75
C ALA A 220 -1.88 8.10 -10.14
N TYR A 221 -3.00 7.96 -10.86
CA TYR A 221 -3.02 7.47 -12.24
C TYR A 221 -4.03 8.21 -13.12
N GLY A 222 -3.88 8.05 -14.45
CA GLY A 222 -4.71 8.69 -15.46
C GLY A 222 -3.98 9.82 -16.19
N LYS A 223 -4.72 10.59 -16.99
CA LYS A 223 -4.21 11.77 -17.72
C LYS A 223 -5.21 12.91 -17.61
N ARG A 224 -4.75 14.16 -17.73
CA ARG A 224 -5.61 15.36 -17.79
C ARG A 224 -6.67 15.31 -18.89
N THR A 225 -6.38 14.59 -19.97
CA THR A 225 -7.27 14.40 -21.12
C THR A 225 -8.37 13.38 -20.88
N ASN A 226 -8.30 12.60 -19.79
CA ASN A 226 -9.38 11.66 -19.45
C ASN A 226 -10.69 12.41 -19.23
N GLN A 227 -11.78 11.83 -19.72
CA GLN A 227 -13.13 12.35 -19.59
C GLN A 227 -13.86 11.61 -18.48
N THR A 228 -13.55 11.94 -17.22
CA THR A 228 -14.20 11.38 -16.04
C THR A 228 -15.04 12.42 -15.33
N VAL A 229 -16.00 11.96 -14.50
CA VAL A 229 -16.87 12.84 -13.70
C VAL A 229 -16.02 13.72 -12.79
N THR A 230 -15.07 13.15 -12.04
CA THR A 230 -14.20 13.91 -11.15
C THR A 230 -13.36 14.95 -11.89
N ILE A 231 -12.78 14.62 -13.06
CA ILE A 231 -12.02 15.62 -13.85
C ILE A 231 -12.93 16.74 -14.34
N GLY A 232 -14.16 16.43 -14.76
CA GLY A 232 -15.17 17.43 -15.12
C GLY A 232 -15.49 18.36 -13.95
N LEU A 233 -15.72 17.80 -12.76
CA LEU A 233 -16.00 18.57 -11.55
C LEU A 233 -14.80 19.42 -11.11
N LEU A 234 -13.57 18.91 -11.18
CA LEU A 234 -12.35 19.67 -10.88
C LEU A 234 -12.23 20.90 -11.77
N LYS A 235 -12.45 20.75 -13.08
CA LYS A 235 -12.44 21.86 -14.05
C LYS A 235 -13.47 22.94 -13.72
N GLN A 236 -14.64 22.53 -13.22
CA GLN A 236 -15.75 23.44 -12.94
C GLN A 236 -15.63 24.13 -11.58
N LEU A 237 -15.12 23.41 -10.56
CA LEU A 237 -15.27 23.80 -9.16
C LEU A 237 -13.95 24.17 -8.47
N LEU A 238 -12.80 23.71 -8.98
CA LEU A 238 -11.50 23.98 -8.39
C LEU A 238 -10.84 25.18 -9.09
N PRO A 239 -10.63 26.31 -8.38
CA PRO A 239 -9.93 27.45 -8.94
C PRO A 239 -8.53 27.07 -9.43
N ASN A 240 -8.17 27.57 -10.62
CA ASN A 240 -6.89 27.32 -11.26
C ASN A 240 -6.53 25.83 -11.32
N TRP A 241 -7.52 24.96 -11.62
CA TRP A 241 -7.39 23.49 -11.55
C TRP A 241 -6.12 22.95 -12.21
N GLN A 242 -5.62 23.59 -13.28
CA GLN A 242 -4.40 23.18 -13.97
C GLN A 242 -3.16 23.19 -13.06
N ILE A 243 -3.03 24.18 -12.16
CA ILE A 243 -1.88 24.32 -11.26
C ILE A 243 -2.15 23.76 -9.86
N THR A 244 -3.42 23.56 -9.50
CA THR A 244 -3.85 22.97 -8.22
C THR A 244 -4.13 21.46 -8.31
N THR A 245 -3.81 20.83 -9.44
CA THR A 245 -3.87 19.37 -9.62
C THR A 245 -2.60 18.83 -10.25
N LEU A 246 -2.25 17.59 -9.90
CA LEU A 246 -1.21 16.79 -10.54
C LEU A 246 -1.80 15.42 -10.88
N ILE A 247 -1.78 15.00 -12.15
CA ILE A 247 -2.47 13.77 -12.58
C ILE A 247 -1.51 12.77 -13.22
N GLY A 248 -1.53 11.54 -12.71
CA GLY A 248 -0.72 10.44 -13.20
C GLY A 248 0.76 10.75 -13.10
N ARG A 249 1.48 10.65 -14.24
CA ARG A 249 2.91 10.91 -14.33
C ARG A 249 3.31 12.27 -13.74
N GLU A 250 2.49 13.30 -13.89
CA GLU A 250 2.77 14.63 -13.34
C GLU A 250 2.94 14.65 -11.82
N LEU A 251 2.19 13.82 -11.10
CA LEU A 251 2.33 13.69 -9.65
C LEU A 251 3.64 13.01 -9.29
N TRP A 252 3.94 11.90 -9.97
CA TRP A 252 5.15 11.12 -9.72
C TRP A 252 6.39 11.94 -10.02
N ASP A 253 6.47 12.56 -11.20
CA ASP A 253 7.58 13.40 -11.62
C ASP A 253 7.77 14.61 -10.68
N PHE A 254 6.69 15.20 -10.17
CA PHE A 254 6.76 16.30 -9.21
C PHE A 254 7.34 15.87 -7.86
N VAL A 255 6.95 14.70 -7.36
CA VAL A 255 7.40 14.22 -6.05
C VAL A 255 8.81 13.65 -6.12
N SER A 256 9.13 12.89 -7.18
CA SER A 256 10.45 12.29 -7.40
C SER A 256 11.50 13.31 -7.83
N GLU A 257 11.10 14.40 -8.50
CA GLU A 257 12.00 15.28 -9.25
C GLU A 257 12.81 14.53 -10.34
N ASP A 258 12.29 13.38 -10.78
CA ASP A 258 12.89 12.53 -11.81
C ASP A 258 11.80 12.11 -12.83
N PRO A 259 11.90 12.57 -14.10
CA PRO A 259 10.91 12.24 -15.11
C PRO A 259 10.89 10.76 -15.50
N GLU A 260 11.97 10.00 -15.29
CA GLU A 260 12.04 8.57 -15.62
C GLU A 260 11.60 7.67 -14.45
N TYR A 261 11.32 8.25 -13.28
CA TYR A 261 10.94 7.55 -12.06
C TYR A 261 9.79 6.57 -12.27
N THR A 262 8.74 7.00 -12.99
CA THR A 262 7.52 6.19 -13.19
C THR A 262 7.79 4.90 -13.96
N ALA A 263 8.77 4.88 -14.89
CA ALA A 263 9.12 3.68 -15.63
C ALA A 263 9.81 2.64 -14.71
N ASN A 264 10.75 3.10 -13.89
CA ASN A 264 11.45 2.26 -12.91
C ASN A 264 10.51 1.76 -11.81
N LEU A 265 9.60 2.62 -11.35
CA LEU A 265 8.57 2.32 -10.35
C LEU A 265 7.82 1.02 -10.70
N PHE A 266 7.23 0.93 -11.89
CA PHE A 266 6.42 -0.23 -12.26
C PHE A 266 7.22 -1.53 -12.33
N GLU A 267 8.48 -1.46 -12.77
CA GLU A 267 9.33 -2.64 -12.83
C GLU A 267 9.71 -3.14 -11.44
N ILE A 268 10.04 -2.24 -10.50
CA ILE A 268 10.32 -2.60 -9.11
C ILE A 268 9.06 -3.20 -8.45
N LEU A 269 7.88 -2.61 -8.69
CA LEU A 269 6.62 -3.15 -8.18
C LEU A 269 6.38 -4.58 -8.70
N ARG A 270 6.59 -4.82 -9.99
CA ARG A 270 6.43 -6.15 -10.61
C ARG A 270 7.39 -7.18 -10.01
N GLN A 271 8.67 -6.84 -9.90
CA GLN A 271 9.69 -7.72 -9.33
C GLN A 271 9.39 -8.03 -7.85
N SER A 272 8.99 -7.02 -7.10
CA SER A 272 8.64 -7.15 -5.67
C SER A 272 7.41 -8.03 -5.46
N ALA A 273 6.37 -7.87 -6.27
CA ALA A 273 5.21 -8.75 -6.23
C ALA A 273 5.60 -10.21 -6.55
N ASN A 274 6.46 -10.43 -7.55
CA ASN A 274 6.96 -11.76 -7.91
C ASN A 274 7.76 -12.43 -6.79
N GLN A 275 8.53 -11.66 -6.00
CA GLN A 275 9.25 -12.17 -4.82
C GLN A 275 8.30 -12.69 -3.71
N VAL A 276 7.03 -12.28 -3.72
CA VAL A 276 6.01 -12.75 -2.76
C VAL A 276 5.13 -13.84 -3.37
N LEU A 277 4.75 -13.69 -4.64
CA LEU A 277 3.78 -14.57 -5.30
C LEU A 277 4.42 -15.79 -5.97
N ALA A 278 5.75 -15.87 -6.07
CA ALA A 278 6.49 -17.01 -6.63
C ALA A 278 5.94 -17.49 -7.99
N GLN A 279 5.81 -16.56 -8.94
CA GLN A 279 5.25 -16.74 -10.30
C GLN A 279 3.73 -16.92 -10.39
N SER A 280 3.01 -17.00 -9.26
CA SER A 280 1.54 -16.92 -9.27
C SER A 280 1.08 -15.46 -9.35
N SER A 281 -0.21 -15.25 -9.58
CA SER A 281 -0.86 -13.94 -9.52
C SER A 281 -1.78 -13.83 -8.31
N ILE A 282 -2.18 -12.60 -7.98
CA ILE A 282 -3.23 -12.39 -6.97
C ILE A 282 -4.57 -12.99 -7.42
N TYR A 283 -4.81 -13.05 -8.73
CA TYR A 283 -5.97 -13.70 -9.31
C TYR A 283 -6.00 -15.19 -8.95
N ASP A 284 -4.87 -15.90 -9.09
CA ASP A 284 -4.79 -17.32 -8.72
C ASP A 284 -5.10 -17.53 -7.23
N ALA A 285 -4.62 -16.63 -6.36
CA ALA A 285 -4.93 -16.66 -4.94
C ALA A 285 -6.43 -16.41 -4.64
N ILE A 286 -7.09 -15.54 -5.41
CA ILE A 286 -8.54 -15.31 -5.33
C ILE A 286 -9.29 -16.59 -5.72
N GLU A 287 -8.85 -17.26 -6.78
CA GLU A 287 -9.48 -18.50 -7.25
C GLU A 287 -9.32 -19.66 -6.26
N VAL A 288 -8.13 -19.79 -5.64
CA VAL A 288 -7.91 -20.77 -4.57
C VAL A 288 -8.84 -20.48 -3.37
N ALA A 289 -9.01 -19.21 -2.99
CA ALA A 289 -9.92 -18.83 -1.92
C ALA A 289 -11.39 -19.12 -2.30
N ALA A 290 -11.79 -18.84 -3.55
CA ALA A 290 -13.13 -19.13 -4.05
C ALA A 290 -13.43 -20.63 -3.99
N GLN A 291 -12.53 -21.48 -4.51
CA GLN A 291 -12.73 -22.93 -4.49
C GLN A 291 -12.83 -23.50 -3.07
N ARG A 292 -12.00 -23.00 -2.14
CA ARG A 292 -12.07 -23.37 -0.73
C ARG A 292 -13.45 -23.07 -0.14
N LEU A 293 -13.95 -21.85 -0.38
CA LEU A 293 -15.23 -21.40 0.15
C LEU A 293 -16.44 -22.05 -0.53
N ILE A 294 -16.35 -22.39 -1.83
CA ILE A 294 -17.38 -23.17 -2.52
C ILE A 294 -17.52 -24.54 -1.85
N ASN A 295 -16.40 -25.20 -1.57
CA ASN A 295 -16.40 -26.50 -0.89
C ASN A 295 -16.99 -26.40 0.52
N GLU A 296 -16.67 -25.34 1.26
CA GLU A 296 -17.26 -25.06 2.58
C GLU A 296 -18.76 -24.82 2.49
N PHE A 297 -19.21 -24.03 1.51
CA PHE A 297 -20.61 -23.72 1.28
C PHE A 297 -21.40 -24.98 1.00
N ILE A 298 -20.91 -25.83 0.08
CA ILE A 298 -21.57 -27.08 -0.28
C ILE A 298 -21.70 -28.01 0.93
N ARG A 299 -20.67 -28.09 1.79
CA ARG A 299 -20.73 -28.89 3.02
C ARG A 299 -21.76 -28.38 4.02
N LYS A 300 -21.90 -27.05 4.15
CA LYS A 300 -22.77 -26.42 5.14
C LYS A 300 -24.23 -26.33 4.69
N TYR A 301 -24.46 -25.99 3.41
CA TYR A 301 -25.79 -25.65 2.90
C TYR A 301 -26.30 -26.60 1.80
N GLY A 302 -25.43 -27.40 1.20
CA GLY A 302 -25.75 -28.28 0.07
C GLY A 302 -25.38 -27.69 -1.28
N ASN A 303 -25.60 -28.45 -2.36
CA ASN A 303 -25.27 -28.04 -3.73
C ASN A 303 -26.52 -27.58 -4.52
N GLY A 304 -26.29 -26.90 -5.64
CA GLY A 304 -27.31 -26.42 -6.57
C GLY A 304 -28.25 -25.36 -5.97
N SER A 305 -29.39 -25.16 -6.63
CA SER A 305 -30.38 -24.13 -6.26
C SER A 305 -31.00 -24.35 -4.87
N GLN A 306 -31.12 -25.61 -4.44
CA GLN A 306 -31.56 -25.94 -3.10
C GLN A 306 -30.52 -25.50 -2.05
N GLY A 307 -29.23 -25.72 -2.32
CA GLY A 307 -28.15 -25.25 -1.44
C GLY A 307 -28.14 -23.73 -1.28
N VAL A 308 -28.30 -23.00 -2.40
CA VAL A 308 -28.44 -21.53 -2.38
C VAL A 308 -29.68 -21.10 -1.59
N SER A 309 -30.79 -21.81 -1.73
CA SER A 309 -32.03 -21.50 -0.98
C SER A 309 -31.91 -21.79 0.51
N ASN A 310 -31.15 -22.82 0.91
CA ASN A 310 -30.84 -23.10 2.31
C ASN A 310 -29.97 -22.00 2.91
N TYR A 311 -28.96 -21.56 2.16
CA TYR A 311 -28.11 -20.44 2.58
C TYR A 311 -28.91 -19.15 2.78
N ILE A 312 -29.78 -18.78 1.84
CA ILE A 312 -30.60 -17.56 1.99
C ILE A 312 -31.46 -17.62 3.26
N LYS A 313 -32.11 -18.76 3.54
CA LYS A 313 -32.92 -18.94 4.76
C LYS A 313 -32.12 -18.84 6.06
N ASP A 314 -30.82 -19.13 6.01
CA ASP A 314 -29.93 -19.02 7.18
C ASP A 314 -29.57 -17.57 7.48
N ILE A 315 -29.50 -16.72 6.45
CA ILE A 315 -29.06 -15.31 6.56
C ILE A 315 -30.22 -14.30 6.50
N PHE A 316 -31.43 -14.73 6.15
CA PHE A 316 -32.61 -13.88 5.93
C PHE A 316 -33.91 -14.65 6.17
#